data_AF-A0A9P4U1S1-F1
#
_entry.id   AF-A0A9P4U1S1-F1
#
_cell.length_a   1.000
_cell.length_b   1.000
_cell.length_c   1.000
_cell.angle_alpha   90.00
_cell.angle_beta   90.00
_cell.angle_gamma   90.00
#
_symmetry.space_group_name_H-M   'P 1'
#
loop_
_entity.id
_entity.type
_entity.pdbx_description
1 polymer ?
#
loop_
_entity_poly.entity_id
_entity_poly.type
_entity_poly.pdbx_seq_one_letter_code
_entity_poly.pdbx_strand_id
1 'polypeptide(L)'
;MSVIDNATNKVVACGHWDIFPDQRTPEQMEDLTSFPPAPASANADAWSDFFENFAERRRTILGTKPAAILCTLTTHPAHHRRGAGAMLMEQFLKNVDDAGLEAYLEASEMGKPLQIWRHWC
;
A
#
# COMPACT_ATOMS: atom_id res chain seq x y z
N MET A 1 4.45 5.63 -7.65
CA MET A 1 5.07 5.01 -8.84
C MET A 1 3.99 4.68 -9.86
N SER A 2 4.28 4.79 -11.16
CA SER A 2 3.30 4.53 -12.22
C SER A 2 3.93 3.79 -13.40
N VAL A 3 3.15 2.97 -14.09
CA VAL A 3 3.52 2.31 -15.34
C VAL A 3 2.81 3.00 -16.50
N ILE A 4 3.56 3.36 -17.54
CA ILE A 4 3.06 4.05 -18.73
C ILE A 4 3.09 3.07 -19.91
N ASP A 5 1.99 3.00 -20.67
CA ASP A 5 1.96 2.31 -21.95
C ASP A 5 2.59 3.20 -23.03
N ASN A 6 3.73 2.77 -23.57
CA ASN A 6 4.50 3.52 -24.56
C ASN A 6 3.75 3.75 -25.88
N ALA A 7 2.78 2.89 -26.25
CA ALA A 7 2.03 3.06 -27.49
C ALA A 7 0.98 4.17 -27.39
N THR A 8 0.43 4.38 -26.19
CA THR A 8 -0.68 5.32 -25.96
C THR A 8 -0.29 6.52 -25.10
N ASN A 9 0.89 6.48 -24.47
CA ASN A 9 1.39 7.41 -23.47
C ASN A 9 0.43 7.61 -22.28
N LYS A 10 -0.31 6.55 -21.91
CA LYS A 10 -1.27 6.57 -20.80
C LYS A 10 -0.74 5.80 -19.61
N VAL A 11 -1.07 6.27 -18.40
CA VAL A 11 -0.83 5.51 -17.17
C VAL A 11 -1.77 4.31 -17.14
N VAL A 12 -1.20 3.11 -17.05
CA VAL A 12 -1.94 1.84 -17.06
C VAL A 12 -1.93 1.14 -15.70
N ALA A 13 -1.02 1.51 -14.80
CA ALA A 13 -1.01 1.06 -13.42
C ALA A 13 -0.35 2.08 -12.50
N CYS A 14 -0.74 2.08 -11.23
CA CYS A 14 -0.23 2.96 -10.19
C CYS A 14 0.06 2.14 -8.93
N GLY A 15 1.16 2.44 -8.26
CA GLY A 15 1.52 1.87 -6.97
C GLY A 15 1.98 2.98 -6.01
N HIS A 16 1.49 2.96 -4.78
CA HIS A 16 1.97 3.81 -3.70
C HIS A 16 2.33 2.94 -2.50
N TRP A 17 3.53 3.18 -2.00
CA TRP A 17 4.10 2.50 -0.86
C TRP A 17 4.97 3.46 -0.08
N ASP A 18 5.09 3.19 1.22
CA ASP A 18 5.92 3.93 2.15
C ASP A 18 7.02 3.01 2.69
N ILE A 19 8.22 3.55 2.86
CA ILE A 19 9.39 2.82 3.38
C ILE A 19 9.89 3.58 4.60
N PHE A 20 9.90 2.90 5.74
CA PHE A 20 10.38 3.40 7.03
C PHE A 20 11.63 2.60 7.42
N PRO A 21 12.83 3.05 7.05
CA PRO A 21 14.07 2.31 7.30
C PRO A 21 14.49 2.31 8.77
N ASP A 22 14.06 3.32 9.52
CA ASP A 22 14.42 3.51 10.92
C ASP A 22 13.22 3.29 11.85
N GLN A 23 13.52 3.11 13.13
CA GLN A 23 12.50 3.06 14.17
C GLN A 23 11.78 4.42 14.25
N ARG A 24 10.46 4.38 14.18
CA ARG A 24 9.60 5.56 14.27
C ARG A 24 9.41 6.01 15.72
N THR A 25 9.27 7.30 15.93
CA THR A 25 8.83 7.85 17.23
C THR A 25 7.32 7.70 17.41
N PRO A 26 6.78 7.83 18.64
CA PRO A 26 5.34 7.85 18.86
C PRO A 26 4.62 8.95 18.06
N GLU A 27 5.25 10.11 17.87
CA GLU A 27 4.69 11.22 17.09
C GLU A 27 4.61 10.87 15.61
N GLN A 28 5.67 10.28 15.04
CA GLN A 28 5.64 9.79 13.66
C GLN A 28 4.60 8.70 13.45
N MET A 29 4.34 7.89 14.49
CA MET A 29 3.25 6.91 14.45
C MET A 29 1.88 7.56 14.46
N GLU A 30 1.70 8.61 15.25
CA GLU A 30 0.47 9.37 15.28
C GLU A 30 0.20 10.04 13.94
N ASP A 31 1.21 10.67 13.34
CA ASP A 31 1.10 11.29 12.01
C ASP A 31 0.71 10.26 10.93
N LEU A 32 1.31 9.07 10.95
CA LEU A 32 1.01 7.99 9.99
C LEU A 32 -0.41 7.42 10.14
N THR A 33 -1.01 7.59 11.31
CA THR A 33 -2.32 7.03 11.68
C THR A 33 -3.40 8.11 11.83
N SER A 34 -3.06 9.35 11.51
CA SER A 34 -3.96 10.49 11.45
C SER A 34 -4.50 10.65 10.03
N PHE A 35 -5.83 10.66 9.92
CA PHE A 35 -6.53 10.79 8.65
C PHE A 35 -7.42 12.04 8.65
N PRO A 36 -7.61 12.69 7.50
CA PRO A 36 -8.47 13.87 7.43
C PRO A 36 -9.92 13.52 7.78
N PRO A 37 -10.70 14.49 8.30
CA PRO A 37 -12.10 14.27 8.59
C PRO A 37 -12.89 13.95 7.31
N ALA A 38 -14.00 13.24 7.47
CA ALA A 38 -14.89 12.90 6.37
C ALA A 38 -15.34 14.18 5.62
N PRO A 39 -15.20 14.23 4.28
CA PRO A 39 -15.78 15.34 3.52
C PRO A 39 -17.31 15.29 3.61
N ALA A 40 -17.98 16.43 3.44
CA ALA A 40 -19.44 16.54 3.58
C ALA A 40 -20.24 15.64 2.61
N SER A 41 -19.63 15.21 1.51
CA SER A 41 -20.22 14.29 0.53
C SER A 41 -20.03 12.81 0.85
N ALA A 42 -19.24 12.47 1.87
CA ALA A 42 -19.00 11.09 2.29
C ALA A 42 -20.00 10.66 3.37
N ASN A 43 -20.23 9.35 3.44
CA ASN A 43 -20.85 8.76 4.63
C ASN A 43 -19.82 8.82 5.77
N ALA A 44 -20.11 9.59 6.82
CA ALA A 44 -19.19 9.84 7.92
C ALA A 44 -18.85 8.57 8.70
N ASP A 45 -19.84 7.72 8.97
CA ASP A 45 -19.63 6.48 9.73
C ASP A 45 -18.72 5.52 8.96
N ALA A 46 -18.99 5.31 7.66
CA ALA A 46 -18.17 4.46 6.81
C ALA A 46 -16.75 5.02 6.61
N TRP A 47 -16.59 6.35 6.59
CA TRP A 47 -15.27 7.00 6.53
C TRP A 47 -14.47 6.74 7.80
N SER A 48 -15.07 7.02 8.97
CA SER A 48 -14.44 6.81 10.27
C SER A 48 -14.07 5.33 10.46
N ASP A 49 -15.02 4.42 10.27
CA ASP A 49 -14.79 2.97 10.41
C ASP A 49 -13.63 2.49 9.53
N PHE A 50 -13.57 2.98 8.27
CA PHE A 50 -12.52 2.59 7.35
C PHE A 50 -11.14 3.10 7.83
N PHE A 51 -11.00 4.39 8.08
CA PHE A 51 -9.71 4.98 8.41
C PHE A 51 -9.23 4.64 9.84
N GLU A 52 -10.15 4.50 10.79
CA GLU A 52 -9.81 4.02 12.14
C GLU A 52 -9.29 2.58 12.10
N ASN A 53 -9.87 1.70 11.26
CA ASN A 53 -9.37 0.34 11.10
C ASN A 53 -7.94 0.32 10.52
N PHE A 54 -7.64 1.18 9.55
CA PHE A 54 -6.27 1.34 9.03
C PHE A 54 -5.32 1.84 10.13
N ALA A 55 -5.75 2.86 10.88
CA ALA A 55 -4.98 3.43 11.97
C ALA A 55 -4.63 2.37 13.04
N GLU A 56 -5.62 1.58 13.47
CA GLU A 56 -5.43 0.51 14.45
C GLU A 56 -4.50 -0.59 13.92
N ARG A 57 -4.69 -1.05 12.68
CA ARG A 57 -3.81 -2.08 12.08
C ARG A 57 -2.37 -1.60 11.95
N ARG A 58 -2.16 -0.35 11.54
CA ARG A 58 -0.81 0.25 11.49
C ARG A 58 -0.18 0.29 12.88
N ARG A 59 -0.91 0.70 13.91
CA ARG A 59 -0.41 0.72 15.30
C ARG A 59 -0.07 -0.67 15.81
N THR A 60 -0.92 -1.66 15.57
CA THR A 60 -0.79 -3.01 16.13
C THR A 60 0.21 -3.89 15.37
N ILE A 61 0.22 -3.83 14.05
CA ILE A 61 1.04 -4.71 13.19
C ILE A 61 2.42 -4.09 12.96
N LEU A 62 2.46 -2.80 12.62
CA LEU A 62 3.73 -2.14 12.31
C LEU A 62 4.40 -1.62 13.57
N GLY A 63 3.64 -1.21 14.59
CA GLY A 63 4.19 -0.53 15.76
C GLY A 63 5.17 0.57 15.34
N THR A 64 6.26 0.75 16.07
CA THR A 64 7.33 1.69 15.73
C THR A 64 8.48 1.08 14.92
N LYS A 65 8.45 -0.23 14.60
CA LYS A 65 9.59 -0.89 13.94
C LYS A 65 9.81 -0.38 12.50
N PRO A 66 11.05 -0.48 11.99
CA PRO A 66 11.31 -0.36 10.56
C PRO A 66 10.43 -1.31 9.76
N ALA A 67 9.83 -0.81 8.68
CA ALA A 67 8.93 -1.58 7.83
C ALA A 67 8.69 -0.87 6.50
N ALA A 68 8.24 -1.62 5.50
CA ALA A 68 7.67 -1.09 4.27
C ALA A 68 6.19 -1.44 4.17
N ILE A 69 5.37 -0.53 3.67
CA ILE A 69 3.92 -0.73 3.50
C ILE A 69 3.54 -0.48 2.05
N LEU A 70 2.87 -1.44 1.41
CA LEU A 70 2.19 -1.23 0.15
C LEU A 70 0.76 -0.76 0.42
N CYS A 71 0.51 0.53 0.18
CA CYS A 71 -0.76 1.21 0.49
C CYS A 71 -1.79 1.02 -0.63
N THR A 72 -1.37 1.17 -1.89
CA THR A 72 -2.25 0.93 -3.05
C THR A 72 -1.48 0.32 -4.21
N LEU A 73 -2.14 -0.61 -4.90
CA LEU A 73 -1.68 -1.16 -6.16
C LEU A 73 -2.88 -1.30 -7.08
N THR A 74 -2.93 -0.50 -8.13
CA THR A 74 -4.06 -0.46 -9.06
C THR A 74 -3.58 -0.62 -10.49
N THR A 75 -4.37 -1.30 -11.31
CA THR A 75 -4.16 -1.43 -12.75
C THR A 75 -5.45 -1.07 -13.45
N HIS A 76 -5.35 -0.34 -14.55
CA HIS A 76 -6.49 0.00 -15.38
C HIS A 76 -7.18 -1.28 -15.89
N PRO A 77 -8.52 -1.41 -15.82
CA PRO A 77 -9.23 -2.65 -16.18
C PRO A 77 -8.88 -3.20 -17.58
N ALA A 78 -8.79 -2.33 -18.59
CA ALA A 78 -8.39 -2.69 -19.95
C ALA A 78 -6.92 -3.19 -20.09
N HIS A 79 -6.12 -3.06 -19.03
CA HIS A 79 -4.72 -3.45 -18.97
C HIS A 79 -4.45 -4.50 -17.87
N HIS A 80 -5.50 -5.11 -17.31
CA HIS A 80 -5.36 -6.24 -16.38
C HIS A 80 -4.69 -7.44 -17.06
N ARG A 81 -4.02 -8.27 -16.25
CA ARG A 81 -3.34 -9.52 -16.69
C ARG A 81 -2.25 -9.33 -17.76
N ARG A 82 -1.72 -8.12 -17.90
CA ARG A 82 -0.63 -7.78 -18.84
C ARG A 82 0.70 -7.43 -18.14
N GLY A 83 0.83 -7.78 -16.86
CA GLY A 83 2.09 -7.63 -16.11
C GLY A 83 2.34 -6.28 -15.44
N ALA A 84 1.57 -5.22 -15.73
CA ALA A 84 1.83 -3.88 -15.18
C ALA A 84 1.81 -3.84 -13.63
N GLY A 85 0.89 -4.56 -13.00
CA GLY A 85 0.87 -4.70 -11.53
C GLY A 85 2.07 -5.49 -10.99
N ALA A 86 2.55 -6.50 -11.72
CA ALA A 86 3.73 -7.27 -11.33
C ALA A 86 5.00 -6.43 -11.40
N MET A 87 5.15 -5.56 -12.41
CA MET A 87 6.30 -4.65 -12.51
C MET A 87 6.38 -3.67 -11.33
N LEU A 88 5.24 -3.13 -10.90
CA LEU A 88 5.18 -2.29 -9.70
C LEU A 88 5.53 -3.09 -8.44
N MET A 89 5.08 -4.34 -8.37
CA MET A 89 5.36 -5.23 -7.25
C MET A 89 6.86 -5.57 -7.16
N GLU A 90 7.48 -5.93 -8.29
CA GLU A 90 8.92 -6.18 -8.38
C GLU A 90 9.73 -4.96 -7.95
N GLN A 91 9.32 -3.76 -8.37
CA GLN A 91 9.99 -2.53 -7.95
C GLN A 91 9.87 -2.28 -6.44
N PHE A 92 8.70 -2.50 -5.85
CA PHE A 92 8.53 -2.36 -4.40
C PHE A 92 9.38 -3.38 -3.65
N LEU A 93 9.30 -4.66 -4.02
CA LEU A 93 10.07 -5.72 -3.35
C LEU A 93 11.57 -5.47 -3.45
N LYS A 94 12.05 -4.99 -4.61
CA LYS A 94 13.45 -4.57 -4.74
C LYS A 94 13.81 -3.49 -3.72
N ASN A 95 12.99 -2.47 -3.55
CA ASN A 95 13.27 -1.40 -2.58
C ASN A 95 13.26 -1.92 -1.13
N VAL A 96 12.40 -2.90 -0.84
CA VAL A 96 12.31 -3.56 0.48
C VAL A 96 13.57 -4.38 0.75
N ASP A 97 13.98 -5.20 -0.23
CA ASP A 97 15.17 -6.05 -0.15
C ASP A 97 16.45 -5.20 0.00
N ASP A 98 16.57 -4.13 -0.80
CA ASP A 98 17.69 -3.19 -0.73
C ASP A 98 17.78 -2.52 0.67
N ALA A 99 16.65 -2.33 1.35
CA ALA A 99 16.58 -1.74 2.68
C ALA A 99 16.65 -2.77 3.82
N GLY A 100 16.57 -4.07 3.53
CA GLY A 100 16.57 -5.13 4.53
C GLY A 100 15.35 -5.12 5.45
N LEU A 101 14.17 -4.74 4.92
CA LEU A 101 12.96 -4.52 5.71
C LEU A 101 11.93 -5.66 5.55
N GLU A 102 11.05 -5.79 6.53
CA GLU A 102 9.79 -6.52 6.35
C GLU A 102 8.78 -5.65 5.59
N ALA A 103 8.04 -6.26 4.66
CA ALA A 103 6.97 -5.62 3.92
C ALA A 103 5.58 -6.07 4.38
N TYR A 104 4.66 -5.12 4.41
CA TYR A 104 3.27 -5.29 4.76
C TYR A 104 2.37 -4.80 3.63
N LEU A 105 1.27 -5.50 3.38
CA LEU A 105 0.25 -5.08 2.40
C LEU A 105 -1.03 -4.70 3.12
N GLU A 106 -1.54 -3.51 2.80
CA GLU A 106 -2.86 -3.09 3.22
C GLU A 106 -3.90 -3.58 2.21
N ALA A 107 -4.60 -4.65 2.58
CA ALA A 107 -5.66 -5.21 1.77
C ALA A 107 -6.86 -5.58 2.66
N SER A 108 -8.07 -5.40 2.12
CA SER A 108 -9.26 -5.99 2.72
C SER A 108 -9.17 -7.51 2.71
N GLU A 109 -9.97 -8.20 3.50
CA GLU A 109 -10.00 -9.67 3.48
C GLU A 109 -10.33 -10.23 2.09
N MET A 110 -11.15 -9.52 1.30
CA MET A 110 -11.43 -9.85 -0.10
C MET A 110 -10.23 -9.67 -1.03
N GLY A 111 -9.24 -8.86 -0.65
CA GLY A 111 -7.97 -8.68 -1.37
C GLY A 111 -6.93 -9.78 -1.07
N LYS A 112 -7.15 -10.63 -0.06
CA LYS A 112 -6.26 -11.74 0.29
C LYS A 112 -5.95 -12.72 -0.86
N PRO A 113 -6.88 -13.08 -1.77
CA PRO A 113 -6.58 -13.99 -2.88
C PRO A 113 -5.54 -13.43 -3.86
N LEU A 114 -5.36 -12.10 -3.93
CA LEU A 114 -4.32 -11.47 -4.74
C LEU A 114 -2.94 -11.50 -4.06
N GLN A 115 -2.85 -11.84 -2.76
CA GLN A 115 -1.61 -11.93 -1.97
C GLN A 115 -0.82 -13.23 -2.23
N ILE A 116 -1.46 -14.26 -2.79
CA ILE A 116 -0.83 -15.57 -3.04
C ILE A 116 -0.08 -15.50 -4.38
N TRP A 117 1.07 -14.82 -4.39
CA TRP A 117 1.99 -14.88 -5.54
C TRP A 117 3.46 -15.18 -5.21
N ARG A 118 3.83 -15.46 -3.95
CA ARG A 118 5.11 -16.12 -3.64
C ARG A 118 5.23 -16.56 -2.17
N HIS A 119 4.60 -17.68 -1.87
CA HIS A 119 5.21 -18.62 -0.94
C HIS A 119 6.33 -19.34 -1.72
N TRP A 120 7.57 -19.21 -1.25
CA TRP A 120 8.74 -20.04 -1.61
C TRP A 120 9.28 -19.97 -3.04
N CYS A 121 10.41 -19.28 -3.19
CA CYS A 121 11.63 -19.79 -3.83
C CYS A 121 12.82 -19.03 -3.24
#